data_AF-A0A8T6BLX9-F1
#
_entry.id   AF-A0A8T6BLX9-F1
#
_cell.length_a   1.000
_cell.length_b   1.000
_cell.length_c   1.000
_cell.angle_alpha   90.00
_cell.angle_beta   90.00
_cell.angle_gamma   90.00
#
_symmetry.space_group_name_H-M   'P 1'
#
loop_
_entity.id
_entity.type
_entity.pdbx_description
1 polymer ?
#
loop_
_entity_poly.entity_id
_entity_poly.type
_entity_poly.pdbx_seq_one_letter_code
_entity_poly.pdbx_strand_id
1 'polypeptide(L)'
;MKTPSQPRAIYYIVAIQIWEYFSFYGMRALLILYLTHQLGFDDNHAISLFSAYASLVYVTPILGGWLADRLLGNRTAVIAGALLMTLGHVVLGIDTNSTFSLYLALAIIICGYGLFKSNISCLLGELYDENDHRRDGGFSLLYAA
;
A
#
# COMPACT_ATOMS: atom_id res chain seq x y z
N MET A 1 24.64 25.23 5.33
CA MET A 1 25.08 23.81 5.26
C MET A 1 24.38 23.18 4.06
N LYS A 2 25.12 22.71 3.05
CA LYS A 2 24.52 21.89 1.98
C LYS A 2 24.19 20.55 2.61
N THR A 3 22.92 20.22 2.77
CA THR A 3 22.52 18.86 3.14
C THR A 3 23.14 17.91 2.12
N PRO A 4 23.82 16.83 2.54
CA PRO A 4 24.33 15.86 1.59
C PRO A 4 23.17 15.32 0.77
N SER A 5 23.29 15.40 -0.56
CA SER A 5 22.24 14.99 -1.48
C SER A 5 21.92 13.51 -1.28
N GLN A 6 20.63 13.22 -1.11
CA GLN A 6 20.14 11.86 -0.99
C GLN A 6 20.34 11.09 -2.32
N PRO A 7 20.45 9.75 -2.30
CA PRO A 7 20.54 8.94 -3.52
C PRO A 7 19.36 9.20 -4.46
N ARG A 8 19.57 9.20 -5.77
CA ARG A 8 18.46 9.51 -6.72
C ARG A 8 17.26 8.57 -6.56
N ALA A 9 17.49 7.32 -6.16
CA ALA A 9 16.46 6.30 -5.96
C ALA A 9 15.45 6.67 -4.87
N ILE A 10 15.84 7.42 -3.82
CA ILE A 10 14.91 7.76 -2.73
C ILE A 10 13.75 8.64 -3.22
N TYR A 11 13.98 9.52 -4.20
CA TYR A 11 12.92 10.38 -4.72
C TYR A 11 11.81 9.57 -5.39
N TYR A 12 12.16 8.44 -6.01
CA TYR A 12 11.17 7.50 -6.57
C TYR A 12 10.43 6.76 -5.47
N ILE A 13 11.13 6.26 -4.44
CA ILE A 13 10.51 5.58 -3.30
C ILE A 13 9.53 6.50 -2.57
N VAL A 14 9.96 7.73 -2.27
CA VAL A 14 9.13 8.77 -1.63
C VAL A 14 7.92 9.11 -2.49
N ALA A 15 8.11 9.35 -3.79
CA ALA A 15 6.99 9.63 -4.69
C ALA A 15 5.97 8.50 -4.72
N ILE A 16 6.43 7.24 -4.82
CA ILE A 16 5.55 6.08 -4.81
C ILE A 16 4.82 5.96 -3.46
N GLN A 17 5.50 6.24 -2.33
CA GLN A 17 4.89 6.21 -1.00
C GLN A 17 3.77 7.25 -0.86
N ILE A 18 3.97 8.48 -1.35
CA ILE A 18 2.96 9.55 -1.34
C ILE A 18 1.73 9.10 -2.15
N TRP A 19 1.95 8.57 -3.36
CA TRP A 19 0.85 8.13 -4.23
C TRP A 19 0.10 6.93 -3.67
N GLU A 20 0.80 6.00 -3.03
CA GLU A 20 0.19 4.87 -2.35
C GLU A 20 -0.70 5.34 -1.20
N TYR A 21 -0.21 6.24 -0.34
CA TYR A 21 -1.01 6.83 0.75
C TYR A 21 -2.23 7.60 0.24
N PHE A 22 -2.03 8.42 -0.78
CA PHE A 22 -3.14 9.12 -1.41
C PHE A 22 -4.23 8.15 -1.87
N SER A 23 -3.87 7.08 -2.57
CA SER A 23 -4.81 6.07 -3.06
C SER A 23 -5.49 5.32 -1.90
N PHE A 24 -4.70 4.81 -0.95
CA PHE A 24 -5.19 3.97 0.14
C PHE A 24 -6.12 4.73 1.09
N TYR A 25 -5.70 5.90 1.56
CA TYR A 25 -6.51 6.71 2.48
C TYR A 25 -7.70 7.35 1.77
N GLY A 26 -7.55 7.75 0.50
CA GLY A 26 -8.65 8.24 -0.32
C GLY A 26 -9.75 7.19 -0.50
N MET A 27 -9.37 5.97 -0.89
CA MET A 27 -10.31 4.85 -1.01
C MET A 27 -10.96 4.54 0.34
N ARG A 28 -10.17 4.41 1.41
CA ARG A 28 -10.67 4.10 2.76
C ARG A 28 -11.66 5.15 3.27
N ALA A 29 -11.45 6.43 2.99
CA ALA A 29 -12.35 7.51 3.38
C ALA A 29 -13.73 7.40 2.71
N LEU A 30 -13.75 6.98 1.43
CA LEU A 30 -14.99 6.85 0.65
C LEU A 30 -15.65 5.48 0.78
N LEU A 31 -14.91 4.44 1.17
CA LEU A 31 -15.37 3.05 1.15
C LEU A 31 -16.67 2.87 1.94
N ILE A 32 -16.73 3.38 3.17
CA ILE A 32 -17.94 3.20 4.00
C ILE A 32 -19.17 3.88 3.38
N LEU A 33 -18.99 5.08 2.82
CA LEU A 33 -20.06 5.82 2.13
C LEU A 33 -20.50 5.09 0.87
N TYR A 34 -19.56 4.51 0.13
CA TYR A 34 -19.86 3.70 -1.04
C TYR A 34 -20.67 2.44 -0.68
N LEU A 35 -20.29 1.73 0.37
CA LEU A 35 -21.00 0.53 0.83
C LEU A 35 -22.45 0.86 1.23
N THR A 36 -22.68 1.93 2.00
CA THR A 36 -24.02 2.28 2.49
C THR A 36 -24.88 2.98 1.45
N HIS A 37 -24.33 3.96 0.71
CA HIS A 37 -25.13 4.79 -0.19
C HIS A 37 -25.24 4.26 -1.63
N GLN A 38 -24.22 3.59 -2.16
CA GLN A 38 -24.26 3.08 -3.54
C GLN A 38 -24.69 1.61 -3.59
N LEU A 39 -24.13 0.76 -2.71
CA LEU A 39 -24.50 -0.65 -2.66
C LEU A 39 -25.68 -0.97 -1.73
N GLY A 40 -26.15 0.02 -0.96
CA GLY A 40 -27.33 -0.12 -0.11
C GLY A 40 -27.15 -1.11 1.04
N PHE A 41 -25.91 -1.35 1.48
CA PHE A 41 -25.65 -2.21 2.63
C PHE A 41 -26.16 -1.55 3.91
N ASP A 42 -26.63 -2.37 4.86
CA ASP A 42 -26.93 -1.87 6.20
C ASP A 42 -25.64 -1.45 6.92
N ASP A 43 -25.77 -0.58 7.92
CA ASP A 43 -24.61 -0.04 8.63
C ASP A 43 -23.77 -1.15 9.28
N ASN A 44 -24.43 -2.18 9.81
CA ASN A 44 -23.76 -3.30 10.47
C ASN A 44 -22.86 -4.09 9.51
N HIS A 45 -23.35 -4.42 8.32
CA HIS A 45 -22.60 -5.13 7.29
C HIS A 45 -21.49 -4.26 6.71
N ALA A 46 -21.78 -2.98 6.44
CA ALA A 46 -20.79 -2.03 5.94
C ALA A 46 -19.61 -1.85 6.92
N ILE A 47 -19.89 -1.69 8.22
CA ILE A 47 -18.87 -1.58 9.28
C ILE A 47 -18.11 -2.89 9.43
N SER A 48 -18.80 -4.03 9.38
CA SER A 48 -18.17 -5.35 9.46
C SER A 48 -17.20 -5.59 8.29
N LEU A 49 -17.59 -5.24 7.07
CA LEU A 49 -16.73 -5.36 5.91
C LEU A 49 -15.54 -4.40 5.97
N PHE A 50 -15.78 -3.14 6.35
CA PHE A 50 -14.72 -2.15 6.50
C PHE A 50 -13.67 -2.57 7.54
N SER A 51 -14.12 -3.08 8.69
CA SER A 51 -13.23 -3.56 9.75
C SER A 51 -12.48 -4.84 9.36
N ALA A 52 -13.12 -5.75 8.63
CA ALA A 52 -12.45 -6.92 8.05
C ALA A 52 -11.36 -6.50 7.06
N TYR A 53 -11.66 -5.57 6.15
CA TYR A 53 -10.68 -4.99 5.23
C TYR A 53 -9.49 -4.37 5.99
N ALA A 54 -9.77 -3.48 6.95
CA ALA A 54 -8.72 -2.82 7.73
C ALA A 54 -7.83 -3.81 8.50
N SER A 55 -8.44 -4.87 9.06
CA SER A 55 -7.70 -5.91 9.78
C SER A 55 -6.79 -6.70 8.85
N LEU A 56 -7.29 -7.13 7.69
CA LEU A 56 -6.51 -7.88 6.71
C LEU A 56 -5.33 -7.08 6.16
N VAL A 57 -5.53 -5.79 5.88
CA VAL A 57 -4.47 -4.87 5.44
C VAL A 57 -3.32 -4.79 6.45
N TYR A 58 -3.58 -4.90 7.75
CA TYR A 58 -2.51 -4.93 8.76
C TYR A 58 -1.85 -6.31 8.92
N VAL A 59 -2.53 -7.40 8.53
CA VAL A 59 -2.02 -8.76 8.65
C VAL A 59 -1.20 -9.20 7.43
N THR A 60 -1.67 -8.89 6.22
CA THR A 60 -1.01 -9.35 4.98
C THR A 60 0.44 -8.89 4.78
N PRO A 61 0.92 -7.74 5.34
CA PRO A 61 2.34 -7.38 5.26
C PRO A 61 3.28 -8.40 5.88
N ILE A 62 2.83 -9.17 6.88
CA ILE A 62 3.64 -10.25 7.47
C ILE A 62 3.95 -11.32 6.42
N LEU A 63 2.94 -11.73 5.65
CA LEU A 63 3.09 -12.71 4.58
C LEU A 63 3.84 -12.12 3.39
N GLY A 64 3.60 -10.85 3.06
CA GLY A 64 4.27 -10.14 1.98
C GLY A 64 5.77 -9.94 2.20
N GLY A 65 6.18 -9.65 3.43
CA GLY A 65 7.58 -9.57 3.83
C GLY A 65 8.27 -10.93 3.72
N TRP A 66 7.67 -11.96 4.32
CA TRP A 66 8.18 -13.32 4.23
C TRP A 66 8.35 -13.80 2.77
N LEU A 67 7.42 -13.44 1.88
CA LEU A 67 7.49 -13.81 0.47
C LEU A 67 8.62 -13.07 -0.27
N ALA A 68 8.83 -11.79 0.06
CA ALA A 68 9.92 -11.00 -0.52
C ALA A 68 11.28 -11.52 -0.07
N ASP A 69 11.44 -11.84 1.21
CA ASP A 69 12.69 -12.32 1.79
C ASP A 69 13.14 -13.66 1.20
N ARG A 70 12.20 -14.53 0.82
CA ARG A 70 12.53 -15.89 0.34
C ARG A 70 12.51 -16.07 -1.17
N LEU A 71 11.60 -15.40 -1.89
CA LEU A 71 11.29 -15.76 -3.27
C LEU A 71 11.42 -14.60 -4.27
N LEU A 72 10.97 -13.38 -3.92
CA LEU A 72 10.80 -12.31 -4.90
C LEU A 72 11.90 -11.23 -4.88
N GLY A 73 12.46 -10.96 -3.70
CA GLY A 73 13.24 -9.75 -3.43
C GLY A 73 12.38 -8.49 -3.27
N ASN A 74 12.91 -7.53 -2.51
CA ASN A 74 12.18 -6.31 -2.12
C ASN A 74 11.72 -5.46 -3.30
N ARG A 75 12.59 -5.24 -4.30
CA ARG A 75 12.26 -4.47 -5.50
C ARG A 75 11.08 -5.06 -6.28
N THR A 76 11.08 -6.38 -6.49
CA THR A 76 10.02 -7.06 -7.25
C THR A 76 8.71 -7.06 -6.46
N ALA A 77 8.77 -7.29 -5.15
CA ALA A 77 7.60 -7.29 -4.29
C ALA A 77 6.92 -5.91 -4.23
N VAL A 78 7.69 -4.83 -4.14
CA VAL A 78 7.16 -3.45 -4.18
C VAL A 78 6.46 -3.17 -5.51
N ILE A 79 7.08 -3.51 -6.65
CA ILE A 79 6.49 -3.27 -7.98
C ILE A 79 5.22 -4.11 -8.16
N ALA A 80 5.26 -5.40 -7.81
CA ALA A 80 4.10 -6.28 -7.89
C ALA A 80 2.96 -5.80 -6.98
N GLY A 81 3.28 -5.36 -5.75
CA GLY A 81 2.33 -4.79 -4.82
C GLY A 81 1.64 -3.53 -5.37
N ALA A 82 2.42 -2.59 -5.90
CA ALA A 82 1.90 -1.38 -6.53
C ALA A 82 0.99 -1.67 -7.74
N LEU A 83 1.37 -2.65 -8.58
CA LEU A 83 0.56 -3.07 -9.72
C LEU A 83 -0.76 -3.72 -9.27
N LEU A 84 -0.72 -4.61 -8.29
CA LEU A 84 -1.93 -5.22 -7.73
C LEU A 84 -2.87 -4.16 -7.14
N MET A 85 -2.35 -3.25 -6.31
CA MET A 85 -3.17 -2.15 -5.76
C MET A 85 -3.81 -1.33 -6.87
N THR A 86 -3.06 -0.98 -7.92
CA THR A 86 -3.58 -0.25 -9.07
C THR A 86 -4.72 -1.02 -9.76
N LEU A 87 -4.52 -2.31 -10.02
CA LEU A 87 -5.54 -3.17 -10.62
C LEU A 87 -6.80 -3.25 -9.75
N GLY A 88 -6.65 -3.41 -8.44
CA GLY A 88 -7.77 -3.46 -7.52
C GLY A 88 -8.57 -2.15 -7.50
N HIS A 89 -7.91 -0.98 -7.54
CA HIS A 89 -8.61 0.30 -7.66
C HIS A 89 -9.31 0.47 -9.01
N VAL A 90 -8.72 -0.02 -10.10
CA VAL A 90 -9.35 -0.02 -11.42
C VAL A 90 -10.61 -0.90 -11.43
N VAL A 91 -10.55 -2.10 -10.85
CA VAL A 91 -11.72 -2.99 -10.72
C VAL A 91 -12.83 -2.30 -9.91
N LEU A 92 -12.47 -1.66 -8.78
CA LEU A 92 -13.41 -0.92 -7.95
C LEU A 92 -14.07 0.26 -8.70
N GLY A 93 -13.33 0.91 -9.62
CA GLY A 93 -13.80 2.07 -10.36
C GLY A 93 -14.62 1.75 -11.61
N ILE A 94 -14.44 0.58 -12.24
CA ILE A 94 -15.16 0.20 -13.47
C ILE A 94 -16.57 -0.29 -13.17
N ASP A 95 -16.71 -1.16 -12.16
CA ASP A 95 -18.00 -1.80 -11.84
C ASP A 95 -18.41 -1.46 -10.41
N THR A 96 -19.11 -0.33 -10.29
CA THR A 96 -19.49 0.29 -9.02
C THR A 96 -20.80 -0.21 -8.42
N ASN A 97 -21.51 -1.12 -9.10
CA ASN A 97 -22.80 -1.63 -8.64
C ASN A 97 -22.74 -3.14 -8.32
N SER A 98 -21.62 -3.78 -8.65
CA SER A 98 -21.44 -5.21 -8.42
C SER A 98 -20.73 -5.48 -7.09
N THR A 99 -21.44 -6.17 -6.21
CA THR A 99 -20.88 -6.69 -4.96
C THR A 99 -19.70 -7.66 -5.20
N PHE A 100 -19.73 -8.43 -6.29
CA PHE A 100 -18.62 -9.31 -6.64
C PHE A 100 -17.36 -8.50 -7.00
N SER A 101 -17.52 -7.45 -7.82
CA SER A 101 -16.42 -6.55 -8.17
C SER A 101 -15.80 -5.90 -6.94
N LEU A 102 -16.63 -5.45 -5.99
CA LEU A 102 -16.17 -4.93 -4.70
C LEU A 102 -15.27 -5.93 -3.97
N TYR A 103 -15.73 -7.16 -3.73
CA TYR A 103 -14.96 -8.14 -2.97
C TYR A 103 -13.67 -8.53 -3.68
N LEU A 104 -13.72 -8.68 -5.00
CA LEU A 104 -12.54 -8.95 -5.83
C LEU A 104 -11.53 -7.80 -5.74
N ALA A 105 -11.98 -6.56 -5.89
CA ALA A 105 -11.14 -5.37 -5.78
C ALA A 105 -10.47 -5.29 -4.39
N LEU A 106 -11.25 -5.45 -3.31
CA LEU A 106 -10.71 -5.41 -1.95
C LEU A 106 -9.66 -6.52 -1.73
N ALA A 107 -9.92 -7.74 -2.20
CA ALA A 107 -8.96 -8.84 -2.09
C ALA A 107 -7.64 -8.54 -2.82
N ILE A 108 -7.72 -8.01 -4.05
CA ILE A 108 -6.54 -7.63 -4.83
C ILE A 108 -5.76 -6.51 -4.12
N ILE A 109 -6.45 -5.48 -3.59
CA ILE A 109 -5.83 -4.37 -2.87
C ILE A 109 -5.13 -4.88 -1.60
N ILE A 110 -5.78 -5.75 -0.83
CA ILE A 110 -5.22 -6.37 0.38
C ILE A 110 -3.92 -7.13 0.08
N CYS A 111 -3.90 -7.91 -1.00
CA CYS A 111 -2.71 -8.64 -1.43
C CYS A 111 -1.61 -7.68 -1.90
N GLY A 112 -1.97 -6.66 -2.67
CA GLY A 112 -1.03 -5.66 -3.17
C GLY A 112 -0.39 -4.85 -2.04
N TYR A 113 -1.20 -4.40 -1.08
CA TYR A 113 -0.72 -3.67 0.09
C TYR A 113 0.22 -4.52 0.95
N GLY A 114 -0.11 -5.80 1.14
CA GLY A 114 0.74 -6.74 1.86
C GLY A 114 2.14 -6.84 1.27
N LEU A 115 2.26 -6.94 -0.06
CA LEU A 115 3.57 -6.97 -0.73
C LEU A 115 4.27 -5.61 -0.75
N PHE A 116 3.53 -4.52 -0.75
CA PHE A 116 4.13 -3.18 -0.81
C PHE A 116 4.67 -2.74 0.56
N LYS A 117 3.85 -2.87 1.61
CA LYS A 117 4.06 -2.14 2.86
C LYS A 117 5.26 -2.60 3.67
N SER A 118 5.50 -3.91 3.75
CA SER A 118 6.68 -4.46 4.44
C SER A 118 7.96 -4.18 3.65
N ASN A 119 7.88 -4.19 2.33
CA ASN A 119 9.06 -4.27 1.46
C ASN A 119 9.57 -2.90 1.01
N ILE A 120 8.75 -1.85 1.04
CA ILE A 120 9.18 -0.48 0.68
C ILE A 120 10.24 0.05 1.65
N SER A 121 10.07 -0.21 2.96
CA SER A 121 11.04 0.17 3.99
C SER A 121 12.32 -0.64 3.90
N CYS A 122 12.23 -1.95 3.60
CA CYS A 122 13.42 -2.78 3.37
C CYS A 122 14.17 -2.35 2.11
N LEU A 123 13.47 -2.07 1.01
CA LEU A 123 14.06 -1.56 -0.22
C LEU A 123 14.77 -0.21 0.00
N LEU A 124 14.21 0.68 0.82
CA LEU A 124 14.90 1.91 1.21
C LEU A 124 16.16 1.61 2.01
N GLY A 125 16.11 0.66 2.93
CA GLY A 125 17.27 0.21 3.72
C GLY A 125 18.41 -0.28 2.85
N GLU A 126 18.11 -1.00 1.76
CA GLU A 126 19.10 -1.51 0.79
C GLU A 126 19.81 -0.40 -0.01
N LEU A 127 19.28 0.83 -0.04
CA LEU A 127 19.91 1.95 -0.75
C LEU A 127 21.11 2.57 -0.02
N TYR A 128 21.29 2.24 1.25
CA TYR A 128 22.32 2.83 2.11
C TYR A 128 23.22 1.74 2.70
N ASP A 129 24.51 2.02 2.75
CA ASP A 129 25.44 1.20 3.54
C ASP A 129 25.13 1.32 5.03
N GLU A 130 25.52 0.32 5.83
CA GLU A 130 25.21 0.25 7.27
C GLU A 130 25.68 1.48 8.06
N ASN A 131 26.80 2.10 7.64
CA ASN A 131 27.40 3.27 8.29
C ASN A 131 27.09 4.60 7.57
N ASP A 132 26.17 4.64 6.61
CA ASP A 132 25.83 5.87 5.89
C ASP A 132 24.96 6.80 6.76
N HIS A 133 25.54 7.93 7.16
CA HIS A 133 24.86 8.97 7.96
C HIS A 133 23.61 9.59 7.29
N ARG A 134 23.38 9.38 5.99
CA ARG A 134 22.19 9.87 5.28
C ARG A 134 20.97 8.98 5.45
N ARG A 135 21.17 7.74 5.94
CA ARG A 135 20.12 6.72 6.10
C ARG A 135 18.97 7.23 6.94
N ASP A 136 19.25 7.79 8.11
CA ASP A 136 18.23 8.32 9.02
C ASP A 136 17.42 9.46 8.38
N GLY A 137 18.11 10.34 7.63
CA GLY A 137 17.45 11.38 6.85
C GLY A 137 16.58 10.81 5.74
N GLY A 138 16.97 9.68 5.16
CA GLY A 138 16.20 8.96 4.15
C GLY A 138 14.90 8.36 4.72
N PHE A 139 14.99 7.69 5.86
CA PHE A 139 13.80 7.19 6.57
C PHE A 139 12.91 8.33 7.08
N SER A 140 13.48 9.46 7.48
CA SER A 140 12.73 10.66 7.85
C SER A 140 11.91 11.21 6.67
N LEU A 141 12.49 11.23 5.46
CA LEU A 141 11.77 11.61 4.24
C LEU A 141 10.64 10.63 3.89
N LEU A 142 10.88 9.32 4.07
CA LEU A 142 9.85 8.30 3.86
C LEU A 142 8.69 8.43 4.86
N TYR A 143 8.97 8.84 6.10
CA TYR A 143 7.95 9.07 7.12
C TYR A 143 7.19 10.39 6.92
N ALA A 144 7.85 11.41 6.38
CA ALA A 144 7.24 12.70 6.05
C ALA A 144 6.40 12.68 4.76
N ALA A 145 6.53 11.63 3.95
CA ALA A 145 5.75 11.34 2.77
C ALA A 145 4.35 10.82 3.12
#